data_AF-A0A963JBV5-F1
#
_entry.id   AF-A0A963JBV5-F1
#
_cell.length_a   1.000
_cell.length_b   1.000
_cell.length_c   1.000
_cell.angle_alpha   90.00
_cell.angle_beta   90.00
_cell.angle_gamma   90.00
#
_symmetry.space_group_name_H-M   'P 1'
#
loop_
_entity.id
_entity.type
_entity.pdbx_description
1 polymer ?
#
loop_
_entity_poly.entity_id
_entity_poly.type
_entity_poly.pdbx_seq_one_letter_code
_entity_poly.pdbx_strand_id
1 'polypeptide(L)'
;FMWDYVGIVRTNKRLERAAHRISLLWAEIDEFYAHFHITRDLLELRNLVQVAELIVRSAQLRRESRGLHYSRDYPQLAAPAAPTILVPPVTH
;
A
#
# COMPACT_ATOMS: atom_id res chain seq x y z
N PHE A 1 -4.02 -9.23 6.26
CA PHE A 1 -3.88 -9.03 4.80
C PHE A 1 -2.54 -8.41 4.41
N MET A 2 -2.07 -7.33 5.06
CA MET A 2 -0.74 -6.75 4.74
C MET A 2 0.39 -7.77 4.89
N TRP A 3 0.36 -8.58 5.94
CA TRP A 3 1.29 -9.70 6.13
C TRP A 3 1.24 -10.71 4.97
N ASP A 4 0.04 -11.13 4.57
CA ASP A 4 -0.17 -12.19 3.56
C ASP A 4 0.21 -11.75 2.14
N TYR A 5 0.00 -10.47 1.84
CA TYR A 5 0.06 -9.94 0.47
C TYR A 5 1.26 -9.01 0.22
N VAL A 6 1.79 -8.37 1.26
CA VAL A 6 2.85 -7.35 1.21
C VAL A 6 4.01 -7.70 2.14
N GLY A 7 4.05 -8.95 2.62
CA GLY A 7 5.11 -9.50 3.47
C GLY A 7 6.44 -9.72 2.74
N ILE A 8 7.27 -10.62 3.27
CA ILE A 8 8.65 -10.87 2.80
C ILE A 8 8.67 -11.22 1.30
N VAL A 9 7.75 -12.08 0.85
CA VAL A 9 7.64 -12.52 -0.55
C VAL A 9 6.40 -11.92 -1.20
N ARG A 10 6.58 -11.22 -2.31
CA ARG A 10 5.52 -10.50 -3.03
C ARG A 10 5.28 -11.06 -4.42
N THR A 11 4.08 -10.78 -4.94
CA THR A 11 3.69 -11.01 -6.35
C THR A 11 2.72 -9.90 -6.75
N ASN A 12 2.65 -9.57 -8.04
CA ASN A 12 1.73 -8.57 -8.61
C ASN A 12 0.29 -8.88 -8.20
N LYS A 13 -0.15 -10.13 -8.34
CA LYS A 13 -1.49 -10.58 -7.96
C LYS A 13 -1.79 -10.38 -6.46
N ARG A 14 -0.80 -10.57 -5.59
CA ARG A 14 -0.98 -10.32 -4.14
C ARG A 14 -1.05 -8.83 -3.84
N LEU A 15 -0.19 -8.01 -4.48
CA LEU A 15 -0.22 -6.56 -4.33
C LEU A 15 -1.54 -5.96 -4.82
N GLU A 16 -2.08 -6.44 -5.93
CA GLU A 16 -3.42 -6.08 -6.42
C GLU A 16 -4.53 -6.41 -5.40
N ARG A 17 -4.47 -7.61 -4.79
CA ARG A 17 -5.41 -8.00 -3.72
C ARG A 17 -5.29 -7.09 -2.49
N ALA A 18 -4.07 -6.68 -2.13
CA ALA A 18 -3.86 -5.73 -1.05
C ALA A 18 -4.46 -4.35 -1.38
N ALA A 19 -4.21 -3.84 -2.58
CA ALA A 19 -4.76 -2.57 -3.06
C ALA A 19 -6.29 -2.58 -3.04
N HIS A 20 -6.91 -3.67 -3.51
CA HIS A 20 -8.37 -3.82 -3.48
C HIS A 20 -8.92 -3.80 -2.04
N ARG A 21 -8.27 -4.50 -1.09
CA ARG A 21 -8.72 -4.48 0.32
C ARG A 21 -8.54 -3.11 0.97
N ILE A 22 -7.47 -2.39 0.62
CA ILE A 22 -7.25 -1.01 1.08
C ILE A 22 -8.35 -0.09 0.55
N SER A 23 -8.75 -0.23 -0.71
CA SER A 23 -9.85 0.55 -1.29
C SER A 23 -11.18 0.31 -0.57
N LEU A 24 -11.47 -0.93 -0.19
CA LEU A 24 -12.68 -1.24 0.60
C LEU A 24 -12.62 -0.60 1.99
N LEU A 25 -11.46 -0.68 2.66
CA LEU A 25 -11.28 -0.05 3.98
C LEU A 25 -11.43 1.47 3.91
N TRP A 26 -10.96 2.12 2.85
CA TRP A 26 -11.19 3.55 2.65
C TRP A 26 -12.67 3.89 2.55
N ALA A 27 -13.43 3.13 1.77
CA ALA A 27 -14.88 3.32 1.66
C ALA A 27 -15.59 3.15 3.01
N GLU A 28 -15.22 2.11 3.79
CA GLU A 28 -15.75 1.90 5.13
C GLU A 28 -15.38 3.06 6.08
N ILE A 29 -14.12 3.53 6.07
CA ILE A 29 -13.66 4.66 6.89
C ILE A 29 -14.45 5.93 6.56
N ASP A 30 -14.64 6.23 5.28
CA ASP A 30 -15.40 7.41 4.84
C ASP A 30 -16.86 7.34 5.31
N GLU A 31 -17.48 6.16 5.25
CA GLU A 31 -18.81 5.91 5.80
C GLU A 31 -18.84 6.13 7.32
N PHE A 32 -17.82 5.66 8.06
CA PHE A 32 -17.73 5.86 9.50
C PHE A 32 -17.61 7.34 9.88
N TYR A 33 -16.81 8.12 9.14
CA TYR A 33 -16.71 9.57 9.36
C TYR A 33 -18.02 10.31 9.11
N ALA A 34 -18.83 9.84 8.15
CA ALA A 34 -20.10 10.47 7.82
C ALA A 34 -21.19 10.25 8.88
N HIS A 35 -21.16 9.12 9.61
CA HIS A 35 -22.27 8.69 10.46
C HIS A 35 -21.95 8.63 11.96
N PHE A 36 -20.68 8.69 12.37
CA PHE A 36 -20.26 8.47 13.76
C PHE A 36 -19.32 9.57 14.28
N HIS A 37 -19.23 9.68 15.61
CA HIS A 37 -18.29 10.59 16.24
C HIS A 37 -16.84 10.12 16.03
N ILE A 38 -15.94 11.08 15.83
CA ILE A 38 -14.52 10.82 15.67
C ILE A 38 -13.95 10.27 16.98
N THR A 39 -13.34 9.09 16.90
CA THR A 39 -12.62 8.45 18.02
C THR A 39 -11.14 8.32 17.71
N ARG A 40 -10.32 8.12 18.75
CA ARG A 40 -8.88 7.84 18.57
C ARG A 40 -8.65 6.62 17.69
N ASP A 41 -9.39 5.55 17.93
CA ASP A 41 -9.21 4.29 17.21
C ASP A 41 -9.56 4.44 15.70
N LEU A 42 -10.55 5.29 15.36
CA LEU A 42 -10.85 5.62 13.96
C LEU A 42 -9.71 6.41 13.30
N LEU A 43 -9.10 7.35 14.02
CA LEU A 43 -7.93 8.09 13.52
C LEU A 43 -6.73 7.17 13.29
N GLU A 44 -6.49 6.24 14.22
CA GLU A 44 -5.42 5.24 14.09
C GLU A 44 -5.67 4.33 12.87
N LEU A 45 -6.89 3.83 12.70
CA LEU A 45 -7.27 3.01 11.54
C LEU A 45 -7.02 3.77 10.23
N ARG A 46 -7.48 5.02 10.13
CA ARG A 46 -7.27 5.87 8.95
C ARG A 46 -5.79 6.01 8.61
N ASN A 47 -4.96 6.32 9.61
CA ASN A 47 -3.53 6.49 9.41
C ASN A 47 -2.85 5.19 8.97
N LEU A 48 -3.21 4.05 9.57
CA LEU A 48 -2.68 2.74 9.19
C LEU A 48 -3.06 2.38 7.75
N VAL A 49 -4.31 2.62 7.34
CA VAL A 49 -4.77 2.36 5.97
C VAL A 49 -4.06 3.26 4.96
N GLN A 50 -3.86 4.54 5.31
CA GLN A 50 -3.11 5.47 4.46
C GLN A 50 -1.66 5.04 4.24
N VAL A 51 -0.95 4.67 5.32
CA VAL A 51 0.43 4.19 5.20
C VAL A 51 0.50 2.86 4.44
N ALA A 52 -0.46 1.95 4.67
CA ALA A 52 -0.56 0.69 3.93
C ALA A 52 -0.72 0.92 2.43
N GLU A 53 -1.53 1.89 2.01
CA GLU A 53 -1.69 2.27 0.61
C GLU A 53 -0.37 2.72 -0.02
N LEU A 54 0.37 3.60 0.66
CA LEU A 54 1.66 4.09 0.19
C LEU A 54 2.69 2.95 0.05
N ILE A 55 2.71 2.01 1.00
CA ILE A 55 3.59 0.83 0.94
C ILE A 55 3.22 -0.02 -0.28
N VAL A 56 1.94 -0.32 -0.51
CA VAL A 56 1.49 -1.14 -1.64
C VAL A 56 1.78 -0.46 -2.97
N ARG A 57 1.48 0.83 -3.11
CA ARG A 57 1.78 1.61 -4.32
C ARG A 57 3.27 1.64 -4.62
N SER A 58 4.10 1.86 -3.59
CA SER A 58 5.56 1.82 -3.74
C SER A 58 6.05 0.44 -4.21
N ALA A 59 5.51 -0.64 -3.63
CA ALA A 59 5.85 -2.01 -4.02
C ALA A 59 5.40 -2.35 -5.44
N GLN A 60 4.23 -1.88 -5.89
CA GLN A 60 3.72 -2.09 -7.24
C GLN A 60 4.56 -1.38 -8.32
N LEU A 61 5.11 -0.21 -8.01
CA LEU A 61 5.98 0.53 -8.92
C LEU A 61 7.36 -0.11 -9.09
N ARG A 62 7.81 -0.94 -8.13
CA ARG A 62 9.14 -1.57 -8.16
C ARG A 62 9.12 -2.90 -8.92
N ARG A 63 9.54 -2.86 -10.19
CA ARG A 63 9.67 -4.00 -11.11
C ARG A 63 11.05 -4.67 -11.08
N GLU A 64 11.56 -4.91 -9.88
CA GLU A 64 12.81 -5.64 -9.62
C GLU A 64 12.72 -6.31 -8.23
N SER A 65 13.69 -7.16 -7.89
CA SER A 65 13.89 -7.64 -6.52
C SER A 65 15.21 -7.10 -5.97
N ARG A 66 15.14 -6.35 -4.88
CA ARG A 66 16.29 -5.67 -4.26
C ARG A 66 16.09 -5.52 -2.76
N GLY A 67 17.04 -6.03 -1.97
CA GLY A 67 17.03 -5.90 -0.51
C GLY A 67 15.74 -6.44 0.11
N LEU A 68 15.03 -5.61 0.88
CA LEU A 68 13.78 -5.97 1.56
C LEU A 68 12.56 -6.05 0.61
N HIS A 69 12.71 -5.61 -0.65
CA HIS A 69 11.70 -5.78 -1.68
C HIS A 69 11.99 -7.02 -2.54
N TYR A 70 11.34 -8.14 -2.24
CA TYR A 70 11.44 -9.36 -3.05
C TYR A 70 10.11 -9.67 -3.75
N SER A 71 10.12 -9.69 -5.08
CA SER A 71 8.97 -10.02 -5.94
C SER A 71 9.29 -11.21 -6.83
N ARG A 72 8.46 -12.26 -6.78
CA ARG A 72 8.65 -13.44 -7.63
C ARG A 72 8.44 -13.16 -9.11
N ASP A 73 7.66 -12.13 -9.45
CA ASP A 73 7.39 -11.74 -10.83
C ASP A 73 8.57 -10.96 -11.45
N TYR A 74 9.44 -10.38 -10.60
CA TYR A 74 10.62 -9.64 -11.01
C TYR A 74 11.83 -10.07 -10.16
N PRO A 75 12.38 -11.28 -10.36
CA PRO A 75 13.42 -11.83 -9.49
C PRO A 75 14.77 -11.11 -9.60
N GLN A 76 15.00 -10.38 -10.69
CA GLN A 76 16.29 -9.78 -11.00
C GLN A 76 16.38 -8.31 -10.59
N LEU A 77 17.62 -7.84 -10.45
CA LEU A 77 17.95 -6.43 -10.22
C LEU A 77 17.82 -5.64 -11.52
N ALA A 78 17.25 -4.45 -11.46
CA ALA A 78 17.26 -3.47 -12.55
C ALA A 78 18.38 -2.44 -12.36
N ALA A 79 18.88 -1.86 -13.45
CA ALA A 79 19.86 -0.77 -13.43
C ALA A 79 19.31 0.45 -14.19
N PRO A 80 19.51 1.70 -13.70
CA PRO A 80 20.16 2.05 -12.43
C PRO A 80 19.24 1.82 -11.22
N ALA A 81 19.83 1.69 -10.03
CA ALA A 81 19.06 1.64 -8.79
C ALA A 81 18.45 3.02 -8.49
N ALA A 82 17.13 3.08 -8.29
CA ALA A 82 16.44 4.32 -7.97
C ALA A 82 15.44 4.11 -6.80
N PRO A 83 15.22 5.16 -5.97
CA PRO A 83 14.16 5.14 -4.98
C PRO A 83 12.79 5.17 -5.68
N THR A 84 11.79 4.60 -5.02
CA THR A 84 10.39 4.80 -5.42
C THR A 84 9.86 6.02 -4.70
N ILE A 85 9.49 7.07 -5.43
CA ILE A 85 9.01 8.34 -4.86
C ILE A 85 7.52 8.47 -5.19
N LEU A 86 6.69 8.63 -4.16
CA LEU A 86 5.28 8.95 -4.29
C LEU A 86 5.08 10.43 -3.99
N VAL A 87 4.51 11.16 -4.95
CA VAL A 87 4.17 12.57 -4.80
C VAL A 87 2.66 12.69 -4.61
N PRO A 88 2.17 13.39 -3.58
CA PRO A 88 0.75 13.63 -3.44
C PRO A 88 0.24 14.50 -4.61
N PRO A 89 -1.00 14.31 -5.06
CA PRO A 89 -1.58 15.19 -6.07
C PRO A 89 -1.61 16.63 -5.54
N VAL A 90 -1.36 17.59 -6.43
CA VAL A 90 -1.48 19.02 -6.10
C VAL A 90 -2.97 19.32 -5.88
N THR A 91 -3.38 19.50 -4.63
CA THR A 91 -4.68 20.07 -4.29
C THR A 91 -4.69 21.53 -4.73
N HIS A 92 -5.58 21.88 -5.67
CA HIS A 92 -5.98 23.25 -5.95
C HIS A 92 -6.92 23.78 -4.87
#